data_AF-K1TXV1-F1
#
_entry.id   AF-K1TXV1-F1
#
_cell.length_a   1.000
_cell.length_b   1.000
_cell.length_c   1.000
_cell.angle_alpha   90.00
_cell.angle_beta   90.00
_cell.angle_gamma   90.00
#
_symmetry.space_group_name_H-M   'P 1'
#
loop_
_entity.id
_entity.type
_entity.pdbx_description
1 polymer ?
#
loop_
_entity_poly.entity_id
_entity_poly.type
_entity_poly.pdbx_seq_one_letter_code
_entity_poly.pdbx_strand_id
1 'polypeptide(L)'
;GNVDVNIPFLGDTLQVRGDAFFHRETPSFYYRNYHARHLWWENDLDKTIHTRIMGTLSFPKTRTKLRVAVDEIKNYTYFSQSYDITEEGLRTGVMVTPMQESGGINLLTAQLEQNFRLGILNWENQFTYQHSSKESVLPVPAFNAYTNLYIKFKVVKVLNVDLGADMR
;
A
#
# COMPACT_ATOMS: atom_id res chain seq x y z
N GLY A 1 -9.42 -13.44 -7.64
CA GLY A 1 -9.08 -14.19 -8.86
C GLY A 1 -7.96 -13.50 -9.59
N ASN A 2 -7.21 -14.22 -10.40
CA ASN A 2 -6.11 -13.68 -11.19
C ASN A 2 -6.08 -14.31 -12.59
N VAL A 3 -5.59 -13.56 -13.57
CA VAL A 3 -5.36 -13.97 -14.95
C VAL A 3 -3.96 -13.49 -15.34
N ASP A 4 -3.23 -14.31 -16.08
CA ASP A 4 -1.87 -14.01 -16.51
C ASP A 4 -1.68 -14.49 -17.94
N VAL A 5 -1.21 -13.61 -18.82
CA VAL A 5 -0.94 -13.90 -20.22
C VAL A 5 0.38 -13.29 -20.66
N ASN A 6 1.09 -14.02 -21.52
CA ASN A 6 2.32 -13.57 -22.15
C ASN A 6 2.05 -13.25 -23.61
N ILE A 7 2.42 -12.04 -24.05
CA ILE A 7 2.24 -11.59 -25.44
C ILE A 7 3.57 -11.10 -26.04
N PRO A 8 3.83 -11.34 -27.33
CA PRO A 8 5.00 -10.78 -27.98
C PRO A 8 4.89 -9.26 -28.11
N PHE A 9 5.94 -8.54 -27.71
CA PHE A 9 6.02 -7.07 -27.74
C PHE A 9 7.48 -6.62 -27.90
N LEU A 10 7.75 -5.73 -28.87
CA LEU A 10 9.10 -5.17 -29.14
C LEU A 10 10.22 -6.22 -29.23
N GLY A 11 9.93 -7.35 -29.87
CA GLY A 11 10.88 -8.45 -30.09
C GLY A 11 11.22 -9.25 -28.82
N ASP A 12 10.39 -9.18 -27.79
CA ASP A 12 10.48 -9.99 -26.57
C ASP A 12 9.06 -10.25 -26.01
N THR A 13 8.96 -10.77 -24.79
CA THR A 13 7.69 -11.10 -24.12
C THR A 13 7.28 -9.99 -23.17
N LEU A 14 6.05 -9.51 -23.29
CA LEU A 14 5.37 -8.69 -22.28
C LEU A 14 4.41 -9.59 -21.51
N GLN A 15 4.58 -9.65 -20.20
CA GLN A 15 3.65 -10.32 -19.31
C GLN A 15 2.56 -9.34 -18.87
N VAL A 16 1.31 -9.73 -19.02
CA VAL A 16 0.13 -8.98 -18.61
C VAL A 16 -0.61 -9.81 -17.57
N ARG A 17 -0.64 -9.30 -16.34
CA ARG A 17 -1.35 -9.92 -15.23
C ARG A 17 -2.49 -9.03 -14.76
N GLY A 18 -3.68 -9.60 -14.65
CA GLY A 18 -4.83 -9.00 -14.00
C GLY A 18 -5.14 -9.71 -12.68
N ASP A 19 -5.39 -8.94 -11.63
CA ASP A 19 -5.80 -9.44 -10.33
C ASP A 19 -7.06 -8.68 -9.89
N ALA A 20 -8.04 -9.39 -9.36
CA ALA A 20 -9.22 -8.76 -8.78
C ALA A 20 -9.69 -9.51 -7.54
N PHE A 21 -10.20 -8.79 -6.56
CA PHE A 21 -10.87 -9.39 -5.41
C PHE A 21 -12.08 -8.58 -4.97
N PHE A 22 -12.96 -9.26 -4.26
CA PHE A 22 -14.08 -8.69 -3.54
C PHE A 22 -14.10 -9.34 -2.16
N HIS A 23 -13.90 -8.54 -1.12
CA HIS A 23 -13.95 -8.97 0.27
C HIS A 23 -15.07 -8.26 1.00
N ARG A 24 -15.75 -8.99 1.89
CA ARG A 24 -16.75 -8.45 2.81
C ARG A 24 -16.45 -8.97 4.20
N GLU A 25 -15.82 -8.13 5.00
CA GLU A 25 -15.21 -8.51 6.27
C GLU A 25 -15.89 -7.80 7.43
N THR A 26 -15.97 -8.49 8.56
CA THR A 26 -16.48 -7.86 9.79
C THR A 26 -15.34 -7.04 10.41
N PRO A 27 -15.56 -5.79 10.84
CA PRO A 27 -14.53 -5.00 11.49
C PRO A 27 -13.88 -5.77 12.65
N SER A 28 -12.58 -5.56 12.83
CA SER A 28 -11.81 -6.25 13.85
C SER A 28 -12.40 -6.01 15.25
N PHE A 29 -12.11 -6.92 16.19
CA PHE A 29 -12.76 -6.93 17.50
C PHE A 29 -12.69 -5.57 18.21
N TYR A 30 -11.53 -4.91 18.21
CA TYR A 30 -11.32 -3.65 18.93
C TYR A 30 -12.07 -2.44 18.34
N TYR A 31 -12.47 -2.47 17.07
CA TYR A 31 -13.39 -1.43 16.55
C TYR A 31 -14.79 -1.59 17.11
N ARG A 32 -15.21 -2.82 17.40
CA ARG A 32 -16.56 -3.16 17.85
C ARG A 32 -16.69 -3.18 19.36
N ASN A 33 -15.69 -3.68 20.09
CA ASN A 33 -15.78 -3.85 21.53
C ASN A 33 -14.46 -3.46 22.19
N TYR A 34 -14.53 -2.58 23.18
CA TYR A 34 -13.40 -2.25 24.03
C TYR A 34 -13.89 -1.71 25.37
N HIS A 35 -13.46 -2.32 26.47
CA HIS A 35 -13.77 -1.87 27.82
C HIS A 35 -12.47 -1.64 28.59
N ALA A 36 -12.21 -0.41 29.00
CA ALA A 36 -11.12 -0.04 29.89
C ALA A 36 -11.55 1.08 30.83
N ARG A 37 -10.65 1.48 31.73
CA ARG A 37 -10.93 2.55 32.70
C ARG A 37 -11.25 3.90 32.06
N HIS A 38 -10.64 4.19 30.91
CA HIS A 38 -10.64 5.52 30.30
C HIS A 38 -11.34 5.57 28.93
N LEU A 39 -11.55 4.42 28.28
CA LEU A 39 -12.33 4.34 27.05
C LEU A 39 -13.22 3.10 27.11
N TRP A 40 -14.44 3.24 26.61
CA TRP A 40 -15.45 2.19 26.62
C TRP A 40 -16.35 2.32 25.40
N TRP A 41 -16.52 1.25 24.62
CA TRP A 41 -17.50 1.19 23.54
C TRP A 41 -17.94 -0.25 23.24
N GLU A 42 -19.20 -0.36 22.81
CA GLU A 42 -19.79 -1.53 22.16
C GLU A 42 -20.54 -1.00 20.93
N ASN A 43 -19.96 -1.20 19.75
CA ASN A 43 -20.48 -0.70 18.49
C ASN A 43 -20.95 -1.85 17.60
N ASP A 44 -22.16 -1.68 17.05
CA ASP A 44 -22.64 -2.49 15.93
C ASP A 44 -22.21 -1.84 14.62
N LEU A 45 -21.01 -2.21 14.15
CA LEU A 45 -20.42 -1.67 12.92
C LEU A 45 -20.76 -2.56 11.72
N ASP A 46 -21.08 -1.92 10.60
CA ASP A 46 -21.32 -2.63 9.35
C ASP A 46 -20.07 -3.36 8.84
N LYS A 47 -20.26 -4.41 8.06
CA LYS A 47 -19.15 -5.09 7.37
C LYS A 47 -18.47 -4.14 6.39
N THR A 48 -17.14 -4.08 6.43
CA THR A 48 -16.33 -3.38 5.43
C THR A 48 -16.38 -4.18 4.13
N ILE A 49 -16.65 -3.48 3.03
CA ILE A 49 -16.61 -4.05 1.69
C ILE A 49 -15.41 -3.45 0.98
N HIS A 50 -14.52 -4.31 0.48
CA HIS A 50 -13.33 -3.90 -0.24
C HIS A 50 -13.24 -4.64 -1.56
N THR A 51 -13.33 -3.89 -2.66
CA THR A 51 -13.15 -4.40 -4.01
C THR A 51 -11.88 -3.81 -4.59
N ARG A 52 -11.07 -4.63 -5.26
CA ARG A 52 -9.89 -4.17 -5.99
C ARG A 52 -9.87 -4.78 -7.38
N ILE A 53 -9.49 -3.96 -8.36
CA ILE A 53 -9.07 -4.40 -9.68
C ILE A 53 -7.66 -3.86 -9.92
N MET A 54 -6.76 -4.71 -10.38
CA MET A 54 -5.35 -4.41 -10.53
C MET A 54 -4.80 -5.03 -11.81
N GLY A 55 -4.02 -4.25 -12.54
CA GLY A 55 -3.27 -4.67 -13.71
C GLY A 55 -1.77 -4.49 -13.48
N THR A 56 -0.99 -5.47 -13.90
CA THR A 56 0.48 -5.43 -13.87
C THR A 56 1.02 -5.79 -15.26
N LEU A 57 1.81 -4.91 -15.83
CA LEU A 57 2.61 -5.14 -17.02
C LEU A 57 4.05 -5.37 -16.59
N SER A 58 4.62 -6.53 -16.91
CA SER A 58 6.04 -6.82 -16.66
C SER A 58 6.76 -7.02 -17.98
N PHE A 59 7.81 -6.24 -18.22
CA PHE A 59 8.66 -6.34 -19.40
C PHE A 59 10.06 -6.81 -19.00
N PRO A 60 10.35 -8.12 -19.03
CA PRO A 60 11.60 -8.69 -18.54
C PRO A 60 12.85 -8.16 -19.26
N LYS A 61 12.72 -7.83 -20.55
CA LYS A 61 13.81 -7.28 -21.38
C LYS A 61 14.49 -6.07 -20.74
N THR A 62 13.69 -5.11 -20.30
CA THR A 62 14.14 -3.86 -19.66
C THR A 62 14.04 -3.91 -18.15
N ARG A 63 13.52 -5.01 -17.58
CA ARG A 63 13.25 -5.21 -16.15
C ARG A 63 12.37 -4.09 -15.59
N THR A 64 11.39 -3.71 -16.38
CA THR A 64 10.39 -2.70 -16.04
C THR A 64 9.11 -3.38 -15.63
N LYS A 65 8.46 -2.88 -14.58
CA LYS A 65 7.11 -3.29 -14.22
C LYS A 65 6.25 -2.06 -13.99
N LEU A 66 5.09 -2.02 -14.65
CA LEU A 66 4.05 -1.03 -14.40
C LEU A 66 2.88 -1.72 -13.71
N ARG A 67 2.40 -1.15 -12.62
CA ARG A 67 1.24 -1.64 -11.88
C ARG A 67 0.24 -0.51 -11.68
N VAL A 68 -1.02 -0.77 -11.98
CA VAL A 68 -2.13 0.15 -11.74
C VAL A 68 -3.21 -0.61 -10.98
N ALA A 69 -3.74 -0.01 -9.92
CA ALA A 69 -4.85 -0.57 -9.16
C ALA A 69 -5.89 0.50 -8.85
N VAL A 70 -7.15 0.08 -8.88
CA VAL A 70 -8.30 0.84 -8.42
C VAL A 70 -9.00 0.04 -7.34
N ASP A 71 -9.29 0.71 -6.24
CA ASP A 71 -9.94 0.16 -5.07
C ASP A 71 -11.22 0.94 -4.77
N GLU A 72 -12.28 0.22 -4.44
CA GLU A 72 -13.50 0.77 -3.85
C GLU A 72 -13.67 0.16 -2.45
N ILE A 73 -13.68 1.02 -1.44
CA ILE A 73 -13.80 0.63 -0.03
C ILE A 73 -15.03 1.29 0.56
N LYS A 74 -15.98 0.50 1.06
CA LYS A 74 -17.19 0.98 1.72
C LYS A 74 -17.22 0.53 3.17
N ASN A 75 -17.82 1.35 4.04
CA ASN A 75 -17.93 1.10 5.47
C ASN A 75 -16.54 0.93 6.10
N TYR A 76 -15.61 1.83 5.72
CA TYR A 76 -14.23 1.80 6.19
C TYR A 76 -14.17 2.24 7.65
N THR A 77 -13.59 1.40 8.51
CA THR A 77 -13.45 1.68 9.94
C THR A 77 -12.08 2.26 10.24
N TYR A 78 -12.03 3.32 11.04
CA TYR A 78 -10.81 4.01 11.44
C TYR A 78 -10.94 4.56 12.86
N PHE A 79 -9.84 4.94 13.50
CA PHE A 79 -9.89 5.61 14.80
C PHE A 79 -9.83 7.11 14.60
N SER A 80 -10.71 7.83 15.30
CA SER A 80 -10.62 9.27 15.46
C SER A 80 -10.10 9.59 16.86
N GLN A 81 -9.29 10.64 16.96
CA GLN A 81 -8.77 11.15 18.22
C GLN A 81 -9.25 12.59 18.42
N SER A 82 -9.78 12.89 19.62
CA SER A 82 -10.12 14.25 20.05
C SER A 82 -9.41 14.58 21.37
N TYR A 83 -9.20 15.86 21.62
CA TYR A 83 -8.59 16.36 22.84
C TYR A 83 -9.00 17.82 23.07
N ASP A 84 -8.95 18.26 24.32
CA ASP A 84 -9.09 19.65 24.71
C ASP A 84 -7.71 20.32 24.77
N ILE A 85 -7.66 21.63 24.53
CA ILE A 85 -6.44 22.44 24.66
C ILE A 85 -6.67 23.47 25.77
N THR A 86 -5.84 23.47 26.80
CA THR A 86 -5.90 24.48 27.88
C THR A 86 -5.33 25.82 27.40
N GLU A 87 -5.55 26.90 28.17
CA GLU A 87 -4.97 28.23 27.87
C GLU A 87 -3.43 28.22 27.79
N GLU A 88 -2.78 27.25 28.46
CA GLU A 88 -1.33 27.04 28.46
C GLU A 88 -0.84 26.16 27.28
N GLY A 89 -1.75 25.76 26.38
CA GLY A 89 -1.45 24.91 25.22
C GLY A 89 -1.30 23.42 25.53
N LEU A 90 -1.67 22.98 26.74
CA LEU A 90 -1.59 21.58 27.13
C LEU A 90 -2.78 20.81 26.54
N ARG A 91 -2.53 19.59 26.04
CA ARG A 91 -3.58 18.68 25.57
C ARG A 91 -4.12 17.85 26.72
N THR A 92 -5.41 17.96 27.00
CA THR A 92 -6.12 17.18 28.03
C THR A 92 -7.32 16.46 27.42
N GLY A 93 -7.95 15.55 28.17
CA GLY A 93 -9.18 14.88 27.70
C GLY A 93 -9.00 14.06 26.41
N VAL A 94 -7.84 13.43 26.20
CA VAL A 94 -7.59 12.63 24.99
C VAL A 94 -8.58 11.47 24.93
N MET A 95 -9.44 11.49 23.92
CA MET A 95 -10.40 10.44 23.63
C MET A 95 -10.06 9.81 22.28
N VAL A 96 -10.24 8.50 22.18
CA VAL A 96 -10.13 7.75 20.94
C VAL A 96 -11.44 7.03 20.71
N THR A 97 -12.04 7.23 19.54
CA THR A 97 -13.34 6.65 19.19
C THR A 97 -13.22 5.94 17.85
N PRO A 98 -13.66 4.68 17.75
CA PRO A 98 -13.82 4.03 16.46
C PRO A 98 -14.91 4.73 15.64
N MET A 99 -14.59 5.06 14.41
CA MET A 99 -15.48 5.70 13.44
C MET A 99 -15.64 4.79 12.23
N GLN A 100 -16.74 4.97 11.50
CA GLN A 100 -16.98 4.27 10.24
C GLN A 100 -17.46 5.26 9.18
N GLU A 101 -16.77 5.26 8.04
CA GLU A 101 -17.14 6.03 6.86
C GLU A 101 -18.06 5.20 5.97
N SER A 102 -19.33 5.59 5.90
CA SER A 102 -20.39 4.88 5.17
C SER A 102 -20.36 5.16 3.65
N GLY A 103 -19.78 6.29 3.25
CA GLY A 103 -19.55 6.61 1.84
C GLY A 103 -18.42 5.77 1.25
N GLY A 104 -18.50 5.54 -0.07
CA GLY A 104 -17.44 4.86 -0.81
C GLY A 104 -16.15 5.68 -0.83
N ILE A 105 -15.02 5.00 -0.64
CA ILE A 105 -13.66 5.52 -0.80
C ILE A 105 -13.08 4.86 -2.04
N ASN A 106 -12.86 5.68 -3.08
CA ASN A 106 -12.07 5.31 -4.24
C ASN A 106 -10.59 5.58 -3.95
N LEU A 107 -9.73 4.58 -4.15
CA LEU A 107 -8.28 4.70 -4.06
C LEU A 107 -7.64 4.27 -5.38
N LEU A 108 -6.90 5.20 -6.00
CA LEU A 108 -6.09 4.95 -7.18
C LEU A 108 -4.64 4.72 -6.75
N THR A 109 -4.00 3.70 -7.33
CA THR A 109 -2.56 3.44 -7.15
C THR A 109 -1.90 3.21 -8.51
N ALA A 110 -0.81 3.93 -8.77
CA ALA A 110 0.05 3.71 -9.93
C ALA A 110 1.49 3.51 -9.45
N GLN A 111 2.15 2.47 -9.94
CA GLN A 111 3.50 2.10 -9.51
C GLN A 111 4.36 1.72 -10.70
N LEU A 112 5.58 2.26 -10.72
CA LEU A 112 6.62 1.95 -11.68
C LEU A 112 7.81 1.35 -10.95
N GLU A 113 8.20 0.15 -11.33
CA GLU A 113 9.47 -0.46 -10.95
C GLU A 113 10.42 -0.48 -12.15
N GLN A 114 11.67 -0.10 -11.92
CA GLN A 114 12.72 -0.12 -12.94
C GLN A 114 14.03 -0.60 -12.33
N ASN A 115 14.49 -1.76 -12.78
CA ASN A 115 15.71 -2.39 -12.26
C ASN A 115 16.81 -2.41 -13.32
N PHE A 116 17.82 -1.57 -13.15
CA PHE A 116 19.00 -1.54 -14.02
C PHE A 116 20.06 -2.55 -13.54
N ARG A 117 20.74 -3.19 -14.49
CA ARG A 117 21.91 -4.02 -14.20
C ARG A 117 22.99 -3.82 -15.23
N LEU A 118 24.18 -3.51 -14.76
CA LEU A 118 25.38 -3.37 -15.56
C LEU A 118 26.51 -4.20 -14.92
N GLY A 119 26.70 -5.43 -15.39
CA GLY A 119 27.67 -6.36 -14.81
C GLY A 119 27.36 -6.71 -13.36
N ILE A 120 28.23 -6.30 -12.44
CA ILE A 120 28.07 -6.47 -10.99
C ILE A 120 27.20 -5.38 -10.36
N LEU A 121 27.01 -4.23 -11.02
CA LEU A 121 26.21 -3.13 -10.49
C LEU A 121 24.72 -3.40 -10.73
N ASN A 122 23.92 -3.21 -9.68
CA ASN A 122 22.47 -3.31 -9.71
C ASN A 122 21.88 -2.02 -9.11
N TRP A 123 20.86 -1.48 -9.77
CA TRP A 123 20.15 -0.31 -9.32
C TRP A 123 18.65 -0.53 -9.45
N GLU A 124 17.99 -0.71 -8.32
CA GLU A 124 16.58 -1.07 -8.22
C GLU A 124 15.78 0.13 -7.75
N ASN A 125 14.68 0.43 -8.44
CA ASN A 125 13.87 1.62 -8.18
C ASN A 125 12.39 1.26 -8.20
N GLN A 126 11.63 1.82 -7.26
CA GLN A 126 10.17 1.73 -7.23
C GLN A 126 9.58 3.10 -6.91
N PHE A 127 8.71 3.60 -7.79
CA PHE A 127 7.99 4.85 -7.62
C PHE A 127 6.51 4.53 -7.53
N THR A 128 5.84 5.04 -6.50
CA THR A 128 4.42 4.78 -6.25
C THR A 128 3.69 6.09 -6.08
N TYR A 129 2.69 6.33 -6.92
CA TYR A 129 1.72 7.40 -6.75
C TYR A 129 0.41 6.82 -6.25
N GLN A 130 -0.22 7.48 -5.28
CA GLN A 130 -1.52 7.09 -4.74
C GLN A 130 -2.42 8.30 -4.54
N HIS A 131 -3.71 8.12 -4.74
CA HIS A 131 -4.70 9.16 -4.47
C HIS A 131 -5.98 8.55 -3.90
N SER A 132 -6.43 9.10 -2.77
CA SER A 132 -7.65 8.71 -2.08
C SER A 132 -8.70 9.81 -2.27
N SER A 133 -9.91 9.44 -2.68
CA SER A 133 -11.05 10.37 -2.77
C SER A 133 -11.51 10.92 -1.42
N LYS A 134 -11.09 10.30 -0.29
CA LYS A 134 -11.40 10.73 1.08
C LYS A 134 -10.13 10.75 1.94
N GLU A 135 -9.24 11.69 1.67
CA GLU A 135 -7.95 11.83 2.35
C GLU A 135 -8.07 12.06 3.87
N SER A 136 -9.18 12.66 4.32
CA SER A 136 -9.44 12.87 5.76
C SER A 136 -9.71 11.58 6.55
N VAL A 137 -10.09 10.51 5.85
CA VAL A 137 -10.45 9.21 6.44
C VAL A 137 -9.39 8.15 6.12
N LEU A 138 -8.96 8.09 4.87
CA LEU A 138 -7.89 7.22 4.40
C LEU A 138 -6.77 8.09 3.78
N PRO A 139 -5.91 8.68 4.63
CA PRO A 139 -4.76 9.42 4.15
C PRO A 139 -3.74 8.45 3.56
N VAL A 140 -3.27 8.76 2.36
CA VAL A 140 -2.17 8.04 1.71
C VAL A 140 -1.11 9.05 1.27
N PRO A 141 0.19 8.73 1.37
CA PRO A 141 1.23 9.53 0.76
C PRO A 141 0.97 9.62 -0.75
N ALA A 142 0.84 10.84 -1.27
CA ALA A 142 0.60 11.07 -2.69
C ALA A 142 1.70 10.44 -3.56
N PHE A 143 2.94 10.44 -3.06
CA PHE A 143 4.08 9.84 -3.74
C PHE A 143 5.04 9.18 -2.74
N ASN A 144 5.54 8.00 -3.10
CA ASN A 144 6.65 7.33 -2.43
C ASN A 144 7.68 6.89 -3.46
N ALA A 145 8.95 6.97 -3.11
CA ALA A 145 10.03 6.43 -3.91
C ALA A 145 10.87 5.50 -3.05
N TYR A 146 11.36 4.42 -3.64
CA TYR A 146 12.37 3.55 -3.06
C TYR A 146 13.47 3.37 -4.10
N THR A 147 14.72 3.45 -3.67
CA THR A 147 15.87 3.22 -4.54
C THR A 147 16.95 2.45 -3.78
N ASN A 148 17.58 1.49 -4.44
CA ASN A 148 18.63 0.66 -3.88
C ASN A 148 19.75 0.47 -4.91
N LEU A 149 20.96 0.88 -4.55
CA LEU A 149 22.14 0.78 -5.41
C LEU A 149 23.17 -0.12 -4.73
N TYR A 150 23.53 -1.23 -5.38
CA TYR A 150 24.48 -2.18 -4.83
C TYR A 150 25.34 -2.86 -5.91
N ILE A 151 26.53 -3.29 -5.51
CA ILE A 151 27.37 -4.20 -6.29
C ILE A 151 27.23 -5.62 -5.75
N LYS A 152 27.13 -6.59 -6.67
CA LYS A 152 27.01 -8.02 -6.39
C LYS A 152 28.18 -8.77 -7.00
N PHE A 153 29.06 -9.31 -6.17
CA PHE A 153 30.26 -10.01 -6.61
C PHE A 153 30.51 -11.28 -5.80
N LYS A 154 31.21 -12.23 -6.41
CA LYS A 154 31.57 -13.50 -5.77
C LYS A 154 32.95 -13.37 -5.13
N VAL A 155 33.05 -13.66 -3.83
CA VAL A 155 34.33 -13.60 -3.10
C VAL A 155 35.03 -14.96 -3.09
N VAL A 156 34.27 -16.05 -2.89
CA VAL A 156 34.73 -17.44 -3.03
C VAL A 156 33.69 -18.27 -3.76
N LYS A 157 34.03 -19.50 -4.19
CA LYS A 157 33.20 -20.34 -5.10
C LYS A 157 31.70 -20.39 -4.74
N VAL A 158 31.39 -20.35 -3.44
CA VAL A 158 30.03 -20.44 -2.88
C VAL A 158 29.49 -19.14 -2.24
N LEU A 159 30.31 -18.09 -2.05
CA LEU A 159 29.91 -16.87 -1.35
C LEU A 159 29.77 -15.69 -2.32
N ASN A 160 28.55 -15.15 -2.39
CA ASN A 160 28.28 -13.87 -3.02
C ASN A 160 28.12 -12.80 -1.94
N VAL A 161 28.70 -11.62 -2.17
CA VAL A 161 28.56 -10.44 -1.32
C VAL A 161 27.80 -9.36 -2.11
N ASP A 162 26.80 -8.79 -1.45
CA ASP A 162 26.04 -7.65 -1.94
C ASP A 162 26.40 -6.45 -1.04
N LEU A 163 26.97 -5.39 -1.62
CA LEU A 163 27.40 -4.19 -0.89
C LEU A 163 26.80 -2.95 -1.55
N GLY A 164 26.07 -2.15 -0.78
CA GLY A 164 25.32 -1.01 -1.30
C GLY A 164 24.63 -0.18 -0.24
N ALA A 165 23.73 0.69 -0.69
CA ALA A 165 22.89 1.54 0.14
C ALA A 165 21.50 1.70 -0.48
N ASP A 166 20.50 1.87 0.38
CA ASP A 166 19.11 2.10 0.00
C ASP A 166 18.54 3.38 0.63
N MET A 167 17.45 3.89 0.03
CA MET A 167 16.71 5.06 0.48
C MET A 167 15.21 4.87 0.21
N ARG A 168 14.37 5.41 1.09
CA ARG A 168 12.90 5.42 1.00
C ARG A 168 12.32 6.77 1.39
#